data_AF-A0A5E7STD9-F1
#
_entry.id   AF-A0A5E7STD9-F1
#
_cell.length_a   1.000
_cell.length_b   1.000
_cell.length_c   1.000
_cell.angle_alpha   90.00
_cell.angle_beta   90.00
_cell.angle_gamma   90.00
#
_symmetry.space_group_name_H-M   'P 1'
#
loop_
_entity.id
_entity.type
_entity.pdbx_description
1 polymer ?
#
loop_
_entity_poly.entity_id
_entity_poly.type
_entity_poly.pdbx_seq_one_letter_code
_entity_poly.pdbx_strand_id
1 'polypeptide(L)'
;MGDDKMREEFESSPRFKGMDFTRADTHPEYYESPYANGARDGWKASREALVIELPADIKTMAGPVMYADDVRAAVEAAGLMVTHG
;
A
#
# COMPACT_ATOMS: atom_id res chain seq x y z
N MET A 1 -12.92 -1.13 5.47
CA MET A 1 -13.01 0.33 5.23
C MET A 1 -13.92 0.54 4.03
N GLY A 2 -14.86 1.49 4.05
CA GLY A 2 -15.77 1.71 2.91
C GLY A 2 -15.08 2.34 1.69
N ASP A 3 -15.56 2.05 0.48
CA ASP A 3 -14.98 2.55 -0.79
C ASP A 3 -14.91 4.08 -0.84
N ASP A 4 -15.94 4.76 -0.32
CA ASP A 4 -16.01 6.22 -0.26
C ASP A 4 -14.94 6.82 0.64
N LYS A 5 -14.75 6.23 1.83
CA LYS A 5 -13.69 6.68 2.75
C LYS A 5 -12.30 6.46 2.14
N MET A 6 -12.12 5.33 1.43
CA MET A 6 -10.84 5.03 0.77
C MET A 6 -10.55 6.00 -0.38
N ARG A 7 -11.60 6.42 -1.09
CA ARG A 7 -11.54 7.43 -2.14
C ARG A 7 -11.21 8.81 -1.56
N GLU A 8 -11.84 9.22 -0.47
CA GLU A 8 -11.54 10.48 0.21
C GLU A 8 -10.07 10.56 0.68
N GLU A 9 -9.54 9.48 1.26
CA GLU A 9 -8.12 9.41 1.64
C GLU A 9 -7.18 9.46 0.43
N PHE A 10 -7.59 8.91 -0.71
CA PHE A 10 -6.84 8.99 -1.96
C PHE A 10 -6.79 10.43 -2.50
N GLU A 11 -7.96 11.06 -2.62
CA GLU A 11 -8.12 12.43 -3.15
C GLU A 11 -7.40 13.47 -2.26
N SER A 12 -7.31 13.23 -0.95
CA SER A 12 -6.60 14.09 0.01
C SER A 12 -5.10 13.81 0.13
N SER A 13 -4.58 12.77 -0.52
CA SER A 13 -3.18 12.39 -0.36
C SER A 13 -2.23 13.42 -0.97
N PRO A 14 -1.21 13.90 -0.23
CA PRO A 14 -0.20 14.81 -0.79
C PRO A 14 0.62 14.17 -1.92
N ARG A 15 0.62 12.83 -2.04
CA ARG A 15 1.29 12.09 -3.13
C ARG A 15 0.69 12.37 -4.50
N PHE A 16 -0.60 12.71 -4.55
CA PHE A 16 -1.34 12.96 -5.79
C PHE A 16 -1.71 14.44 -5.96
N LYS A 17 -0.99 15.34 -5.28
CA LYS A 17 -1.24 16.78 -5.36
C LYS A 17 -1.16 17.27 -6.82
N GLY A 18 -2.21 17.98 -7.26
CA GLY A 18 -2.30 18.52 -8.61
C GLY A 18 -2.90 17.54 -9.64
N MET A 19 -3.29 16.34 -9.21
CA MET A 19 -4.09 15.44 -10.02
C MET A 19 -5.52 15.96 -10.15
N ASP A 20 -6.10 15.77 -11.34
CA ASP A 20 -7.50 16.07 -11.58
C ASP A 20 -8.38 14.90 -11.11
N PHE A 21 -9.24 15.19 -10.15
CA PHE A 21 -10.20 14.25 -9.56
C PHE A 21 -11.64 14.51 -10.02
N THR A 22 -11.83 15.22 -11.13
CA THR A 22 -13.15 15.39 -11.76
C THR A 22 -13.74 14.02 -12.06
N ARG A 23 -14.96 13.77 -11.56
CA ARG A 23 -15.69 12.52 -11.75
C ARG A 23 -16.38 12.52 -13.10
N ALA A 24 -16.45 11.36 -13.74
CA ALA A 24 -17.19 11.24 -14.99
C ALA A 24 -18.70 11.40 -14.74
N ASP A 25 -19.38 12.19 -15.57
CA ASP A 25 -20.81 12.47 -15.44
C ASP A 25 -21.69 11.21 -15.56
N THR A 26 -21.31 10.29 -16.45
CA THR A 26 -22.07 9.07 -16.73
C THR A 26 -21.71 7.90 -15.81
N HIS A 27 -20.50 7.92 -15.24
CA HIS A 27 -19.97 6.89 -14.35
C HIS A 27 -19.22 7.52 -13.18
N PRO A 28 -19.94 8.02 -12.15
CA PRO A 28 -19.34 8.75 -11.03
C PRO A 28 -18.35 7.92 -10.20
N GLU A 29 -18.34 6.60 -10.37
CA GLU A 29 -17.36 5.70 -9.79
C GLU A 29 -15.95 5.87 -10.37
N TYR A 30 -15.82 6.44 -11.57
CA TYR A 30 -14.57 6.75 -12.24
C TYR A 30 -14.29 8.25 -12.29
N TYR A 31 -13.02 8.59 -12.46
CA TYR A 31 -12.59 9.93 -12.85
C TYR A 31 -12.59 10.08 -14.37
N GLU A 32 -12.70 11.31 -14.86
CA GLU A 32 -12.49 11.61 -16.29
C GLU A 32 -11.05 11.33 -16.71
N SER A 33 -10.10 11.58 -15.79
CA SER A 33 -8.69 11.35 -16.02
C SER A 33 -8.34 9.85 -15.92
N PRO A 34 -7.81 9.21 -16.98
CA PRO A 34 -7.35 7.83 -16.90
C PRO A 34 -6.16 7.68 -15.93
N TYR A 35 -5.36 8.73 -15.73
CA TYR A 35 -4.27 8.74 -14.76
C TYR A 35 -4.79 8.68 -13.32
N ALA A 36 -5.87 9.40 -13.01
CA ALA A 36 -6.48 9.37 -11.69
C ALA A 36 -7.12 8.01 -11.39
N ASN A 37 -7.73 7.37 -12.40
CA ASN A 37 -8.23 6.00 -12.28
C ASN A 37 -7.11 5.00 -11.97
N GLY A 38 -6.02 5.01 -12.76
CA GLY A 38 -4.88 4.11 -12.52
C GLY A 38 -4.22 4.34 -11.16
N ALA A 39 -4.07 5.60 -10.73
CA ALA A 39 -3.53 5.93 -9.41
C ALA A 39 -4.47 5.45 -8.28
N ARG A 40 -5.79 5.55 -8.46
CA ARG A 40 -6.78 5.04 -7.51
C ARG A 40 -6.74 3.52 -7.41
N ASP A 41 -6.59 2.82 -8.52
CA ASP A 41 -6.50 1.35 -8.52
C ASP A 41 -5.24 0.89 -7.77
N GLY A 42 -4.10 1.55 -8.00
CA GLY A 42 -2.88 1.29 -7.24
C GLY A 42 -3.03 1.60 -5.75
N TRP A 43 -3.71 2.69 -5.40
CA TRP A 43 -4.02 3.05 -4.02
C TRP A 43 -4.88 2.01 -3.31
N LYS A 44 -5.94 1.52 -3.97
CA LYS A 44 -6.78 0.44 -3.47
C LYS A 44 -5.97 -0.82 -3.22
N ALA A 45 -5.23 -1.27 -4.24
CA ALA A 45 -4.39 -2.46 -4.15
C ALA A 45 -3.38 -2.37 -2.99
N SER A 46 -2.77 -1.19 -2.77
CA SER A 46 -1.82 -0.99 -1.67
C SER A 46 -2.44 -1.12 -0.26
N ARG A 47 -3.75 -0.91 -0.13
CA ARG A 47 -4.49 -0.99 1.15
C ARG A 47 -5.18 -2.32 1.37
N GLU A 48 -5.37 -3.08 0.31
CA GLU A 48 -5.76 -4.49 0.37
C GLU A 48 -4.56 -5.39 0.64
N ALA A 49 -3.35 -4.94 0.31
CA ALA A 49 -2.11 -5.65 0.62
C ALA A 49 -1.87 -5.73 2.14
N LEU A 50 -1.50 -6.93 2.59
CA LEU A 50 -0.99 -7.12 3.95
C LEU A 50 0.37 -6.42 4.08
N VAL A 51 0.50 -5.53 5.07
CA VAL A 51 1.77 -4.91 5.45
C VAL A 51 2.27 -5.57 6.72
N ILE A 52 3.47 -6.16 6.67
CA ILE A 52 4.12 -6.79 7.82
C ILE A 52 5.27 -5.88 8.22
N GLU A 53 5.23 -5.36 9.45
CA GLU A 53 6.35 -4.60 10.00
C GLU A 53 7.49 -5.55 10.34
N LEU A 54 8.63 -5.33 9.69
CA LEU A 54 9.86 -6.05 10.00
C LEU A 54 10.60 -5.32 11.14
N PRO A 55 11.34 -6.05 11.99
CA PRO A 55 12.20 -5.43 12.99
C PRO A 55 13.26 -4.55 12.34
N ALA A 56 13.71 -3.52 13.06
CA ALA A 56 14.70 -2.58 12.55
C ALA A 56 16.03 -3.29 12.22
N ASP A 57 16.65 -2.86 11.12
CA ASP A 57 17.92 -3.42 10.67
C ASP A 57 19.00 -3.31 11.75
N ILE A 58 19.81 -4.36 11.88
CA ILE A 58 21.02 -4.31 12.69
C ILE A 58 22.07 -3.56 11.89
N LYS A 59 22.54 -2.43 12.43
CA LYS A 59 23.62 -1.65 11.81
C LYS A 59 24.95 -2.34 12.09
N THR A 60 25.54 -2.94 11.06
CA THR A 60 26.89 -3.54 11.13
C THR A 60 27.90 -2.67 10.38
N MET A 61 29.19 -2.96 10.55
CA MET A 61 30.26 -2.30 9.78
C MET A 61 30.17 -2.56 8.27
N ALA A 62 29.44 -3.60 7.84
CA ALA A 62 29.21 -3.93 6.44
C ALA A 62 27.90 -3.30 5.87
N GLY A 63 27.14 -2.59 6.70
CA GLY A 63 25.84 -2.01 6.33
C GLY A 63 24.67 -2.57 7.17
N PRO A 64 23.43 -2.16 6.86
CA PRO A 64 22.22 -2.70 7.47
C PRO A 64 22.06 -4.17 7.08
N VAL A 65 21.83 -5.03 8.08
CA VAL A 65 21.60 -6.46 7.90
C VAL A 65 20.33 -6.85 8.66
N MET A 66 19.54 -7.74 8.07
CA MET A 66 18.37 -8.36 8.69
C MET A 66 18.56 -9.87 8.63
N TYR A 67 18.34 -10.58 9.74
CA TYR A 67 18.43 -12.03 9.73
C TYR A 67 17.16 -12.64 9.15
N ALA A 68 17.32 -13.74 8.42
CA ALA A 68 16.18 -14.46 7.85
C ALA A 68 15.18 -14.88 8.94
N ASP A 69 15.65 -15.23 10.13
CA ASP A 69 14.80 -15.65 11.25
C ASP A 69 13.94 -14.50 11.78
N ASP A 70 14.44 -13.26 11.77
CA ASP A 70 13.68 -12.08 12.16
C ASP A 70 12.51 -11.81 11.21
N VAL A 71 12.74 -11.99 9.90
CA VAL A 71 11.70 -11.90 8.87
C VAL A 71 10.66 -12.98 9.05
N ARG A 72 11.08 -14.23 9.31
CA ARG A 72 10.15 -15.34 9.54
C ARG A 72 9.29 -15.08 10.76
N ALA A 73 9.88 -14.66 11.87
CA ALA A 73 9.16 -14.36 13.10
C ALA A 73 8.11 -13.25 12.89
N ALA A 74 8.43 -12.21 12.12
CA ALA A 74 7.47 -11.16 11.77
C ALA A 74 6.31 -11.67 10.91
N VAL A 75 6.59 -12.53 9.92
CA VAL A 75 5.55 -13.14 9.07
C VAL A 75 4.65 -14.08 9.87
N GLU A 76 5.22 -14.92 10.73
CA GLU A 76 4.49 -15.82 11.62
C GLU A 76 3.67 -15.04 12.66
N ALA A 77 4.21 -13.96 13.22
CA ALA A 77 3.47 -13.08 14.14
C ALA A 77 2.28 -12.38 13.46
N ALA A 78 2.35 -12.14 12.15
CA ALA A 78 1.22 -11.67 11.34
C ALA A 78 0.19 -12.78 11.03
N GLY A 79 0.40 -14.00 11.53
CA GLY A 79 -0.51 -15.14 11.35
C GLY A 79 -0.36 -15.85 10.00
N LEU A 80 0.72 -15.59 9.26
CA LEU A 80 1.01 -16.25 8.00
C LEU A 80 1.99 -17.41 8.19
N MET A 81 1.75 -18.51 7.46
CA MET A 81 2.64 -19.66 7.48
C MET A 81 3.85 -19.43 6.57
N VAL A 82 5.05 -19.68 7.09
CA VAL A 82 6.29 -19.70 6.30
C VAL A 82 6.59 -21.14 5.86
N THR A 83 6.82 -21.35 4.57
CA THR A 83 7.26 -22.64 4.01
C THR A 83 8.67 -22.53 3.42
N HIS A 84 9.42 -23.62 3.44
CA HIS A 84 10.73 -23.73 2.79
C HIS A 84 10.60 -24.60 1.53
N GLY A 85 11.22 -24.17 0.44
CA GLY A 85 11.31 -24.93 -0.82
C GLY A 85 12.70 -25.53 -1.02
#